data_AF-A0A6M1NQC8-F1
#
_entry.id   AF-A0A6M1NQC8-F1
#
_cell.length_a   1.000
_cell.length_b   1.000
_cell.length_c   1.000
_cell.angle_alpha   90.00
_cell.angle_beta   90.00
_cell.angle_gamma   90.00
#
_symmetry.space_group_name_H-M   'P 1'
#
loop_
_entity.id
_entity.type
_entity.pdbx_description
1 polymer ?
#
loop_
_entity_poly.entity_id
_entity_poly.type
_entity_poly.pdbx_seq_one_letter_code
_entity_poly.pdbx_strand_id
1 'polypeptide(L)' 'MDSDIINYTAAEEKQTYVFKADKTGSLRSFEDGEWTTENFTYSVAGKILTISFKGGLRRNEF' A
#
# COMPACT_ATOMS: atom_id res chain seq x y z
N MET A 1 -5.65 -17.21 -2.79
CA MET A 1 -4.39 -16.44 -2.62
C MET A 1 -4.64 -15.49 -1.48
N ASP A 2 -4.21 -15.85 -0.27
CA ASP A 2 -4.43 -15.03 0.92
C ASP A 2 -3.39 -13.93 1.02
N SER A 3 -3.86 -12.68 1.10
CA SER A 3 -3.10 -11.48 1.45
C SER A 3 -3.31 -11.18 2.93
N ASP A 4 -2.23 -10.88 3.65
CA ASP A 4 -2.34 -10.46 5.05
C ASP A 4 -2.78 -9.00 5.11
N ILE A 5 -3.83 -8.73 5.89
CA ILE A 5 -4.34 -7.38 6.16
C ILE A 5 -3.92 -7.00 7.57
N ILE A 6 -3.15 -5.92 7.68
CA ILE A 6 -2.71 -5.34 8.96
C ILE A 6 -3.44 -4.01 9.14
N ASN A 7 -4.24 -3.91 10.19
CA ASN A 7 -4.85 -2.64 10.61
C ASN A 7 -3.96 -2.02 11.69
N TYR A 8 -3.55 -0.78 11.48
CA TYR A 8 -2.78 -0.01 12.44
C TYR A 8 -3.55 1.26 12.80
N THR A 9 -3.81 1.48 14.09
CA THR A 9 -4.44 2.72 14.55
C THR A 9 -3.39 3.58 15.24
N ALA A 10 -3.14 4.77 14.70
CA ALA A 10 -2.27 5.74 15.37
C ALA A 10 -2.98 6.26 16.62
N ALA A 11 -2.38 6.02 17.79
CA ALA A 11 -3.00 6.28 19.10
C ALA A 11 -3.36 7.76 19.34
N GLU A 12 -2.72 8.68 18.62
CA GLU A 12 -2.91 10.12 18.83
C GLU A 12 -3.95 10.75 17.89
N GLU A 13 -4.32 10.12 16.77
CA GLU A 13 -5.12 10.76 15.73
C GLU A 13 -6.47 10.08 15.42
N LYS A 14 -6.82 8.98 16.12
CA LYS A 14 -8.00 8.13 15.79
C LYS A 14 -8.06 7.73 14.30
N GLN A 15 -6.93 7.75 13.60
CA GLN A 15 -6.83 7.33 12.21
C GLN A 15 -6.43 5.86 12.15
N THR A 16 -7.19 5.11 11.36
CA THR A 16 -6.91 3.71 11.06
C THR A 16 -6.26 3.66 9.68
N TYR A 17 -5.08 3.05 9.65
CA TYR A 17 -4.34 2.75 8.45
C TYR A 17 -4.50 1.27 8.14
N VAL A 18 -4.78 0.95 6.88
CA VAL A 18 -4.93 -0.44 6.43
C VAL A 18 -3.80 -0.78 5.47
N PHE A 19 -3.00 -1.76 5.83
CA PHE A 19 -1.91 -2.28 5.01
C PHE A 19 -2.28 -3.66 4.49
N LYS A 20 -2.06 -3.89 3.20
CA LYS A 20 -2.24 -5.21 2.58
C LYS A 20 -0.91 -5.63 1.99
N ALA A 21 -0.33 -6.71 2.49
CA ALA A 21 0.92 -7.25 1.97
C ALA A 21 0.68 -8.61 1.30
N ASP A 22 1.56 -8.96 0.37
CA ASP A 22 1.66 -10.34 -0.09
C ASP A 22 2.52 -11.20 0.85
N LYS A 23 2.58 -12.49 0.56
CA LYS A 23 3.32 -13.48 1.35
C LYS A 23 4.83 -13.25 1.38
N THR A 24 5.39 -12.41 0.50
CA THR A 24 6.80 -12.05 0.52
C THR A 24 7.06 -10.78 1.34
N GLY A 25 6.01 -10.18 1.90
CA GLY A 25 6.06 -8.93 2.67
C GLY A 25 6.00 -7.67 1.81
N SER A 26 5.73 -7.80 0.51
CA SER A 26 5.61 -6.64 -0.39
C SER A 26 4.24 -6.00 -0.24
N LEU A 27 4.20 -4.70 0.03
CA LEU A 27 2.97 -3.96 0.31
C LEU A 27 2.17 -3.76 -0.98
N ARG A 28 1.02 -4.42 -1.15
CA ARG A 28 0.18 -4.27 -2.34
C ARG A 28 -0.72 -3.03 -2.29
N SER A 29 -1.21 -2.69 -1.11
CA SER A 29 -2.12 -1.58 -0.94
C SER A 29 -1.97 -0.97 0.46
N PHE A 30 -2.15 0.33 0.51
CA PHE A 30 -2.18 1.16 1.70
C PHE A 30 -3.44 2.01 1.65
N GLU A 31 -4.17 2.08 2.75
CA GLU A 31 -5.27 3.02 2.94
C GLU A 31 -4.94 3.90 4.15
N ASP A 32 -4.96 5.22 3.94
CA ASP A 32 -4.76 6.18 5.03
C ASP A 32 -6.04 6.41 5.85
N GLY A 33 -5.88 7.14 6.96
CA GLY A 33 -6.99 7.48 7.86
C GLY A 33 -8.07 8.39 7.26
N GLU A 34 -7.85 8.94 6.05
CA GLU A 34 -8.81 9.72 5.28
C GLU A 34 -9.47 8.90 4.15
N TRP A 35 -9.29 7.57 4.17
CA TRP A 35 -9.80 6.63 3.16
C TRP A 35 -9.21 6.83 1.76
N THR A 36 -8.01 7.41 1.67
CA THR A 36 -7.26 7.43 0.41
C THR A 36 -6.49 6.13 0.28
N THR A 37 -6.79 5.38 -0.78
CA THR A 37 -6.09 4.15 -1.11
C THR A 37 -4.95 4.40 -2.12
N GLU A 38 -3.76 3.94 -1.77
CA GLU A 38 -2.62 3.76 -2.67
C GLU A 38 -2.43 2.28 -2.98
N ASN A 39 -2.04 1.97 -4.22
CA ASN A 39 -1.72 0.61 -4.66
C ASN A 39 -0.34 0.58 -5.28
N PHE A 40 0.39 -0.52 -5.04
CA PHE A 40 1.77 -0.66 -5.46
C PHE A 40 1.94 -1.90 -6.33
N THR A 41 2.79 -1.78 -7.34
CA THR A 41 3.29 -2.94 -8.10
C THR A 41 4.80 -3.01 -8.00
N TYR A 42 5.34 -4.22 -8.08
CA TYR A 42 6.76 -4.48 -7.90
C TYR A 42 7.33 -5.28 -9.05
N SER A 43 8.61 -5.06 -9.35
CA SER A 43 9.39 -5.94 -10.20
C SER A 43 9.70 -7.25 -9.47
N VAL A 44 10.16 -8.25 -10.23
CA VAL A 44 10.60 -9.55 -9.67
C VAL A 44 11.76 -9.42 -8.67
N ALA A 45 12.49 -8.30 -8.69
CA ALA A 45 13.57 -7.99 -7.76
C ALA A 45 13.10 -7.19 -6.53
N GLY A 46 11.79 -6.96 -6.37
CA GLY A 46 11.21 -6.23 -5.23
C GLY A 46 11.25 -4.71 -5.34
N LYS A 47 11.55 -4.14 -6.51
CA LYS A 47 11.53 -2.68 -6.72
C LYS A 47 10.12 -2.21 -7.09
N ILE A 48 9.66 -1.09 -6.54
CA ILE A 48 8.37 -0.48 -6.89
C ILE A 48 8.38 -0.03 -8.35
N LEU A 49 7.44 -0.52 -9.16
CA LEU A 49 7.23 -0.13 -10.56
C LEU A 49 6.19 1.00 -10.67
N THR A 50 5.05 0.85 -10.00
CA THR A 50 3.97 1.85 -10.04
C THR A 50 3.37 2.08 -8.66
N ILE A 51 2.93 3.32 -8.43
CA ILE A 51 2.07 3.72 -7.32
C ILE A 51 0.82 4.34 -7.94
N SER A 52 -0.37 3.81 -7.65
CA SER A 52 -1.64 4.40 -8.10
C SER A 52 -2.51 4.80 -6.92
N PHE A 53 -3.10 5.99 -7.02
CA PHE A 53 -3.94 6.62 -6.00
C PHE A 53 -5.10 7.34 -6.68
N LYS A 54 -6.09 7.79 -5.89
CA LYS A 54 -7.32 8.46 -6.39
C LYS A 54 -7.05 9.67 -7.30
N GLY A 55 -5.85 10.25 -7.24
CA GLY A 55 -5.42 11.40 -8.04
C GLY A 55 -4.51 11.09 -9.23
N GLY A 56 -4.13 9.82 -9.46
CA GLY A 56 -3.30 9.46 -10.61
C GLY A 56 -2.36 8.28 -10.38
N LEU A 57 -1.41 8.14 -11.29
CA LEU A 57 -0.45 7.05 -11.30
C LEU A 57 0.96 7.63 -11.42
N ARG A 58 1.84 7.27 -10.48
CA ARG A 58 3.28 7.54 -10.53
C ARG A 58 4.00 6.27 -10.99
N ARG A 59 4.85 6.39 -12.01
CA ARG A 59 5.74 5.31 -12.47
C ARG A 59 7.15 5.63 -12.06
N ASN A 60 7.86 4.61 -11.58
CA ASN A 60 9.30 4.71 -11.40
C ASN A 60 9.96 4.30 -12.72
N GLU A 61 10.54 5.28 -13.41
CA GLU A 61 11.38 5.05 -14.59
C GLU A 61 12.80 4.74 -14.08
N PHE A 62 13.22 3.47 -14.16
CA PHE A 62 14.57 3.02 -13.81
C PHE A 62 15.42 2.81 -15.07
#